data_AF-A0A958K686-F1
#
_entry.id   AF-A0A958K686-F1
#
_cell.length_a   1.000
_cell.length_b   1.000
_cell.length_c   1.000
_cell.angle_alpha   90.00
_cell.angle_beta   90.00
_cell.angle_gamma   90.00
#
_symmetry.space_group_name_H-M   'P 1'
#
loop_
_entity.id
_entity.type
_entity.pdbx_description
1 polymer ?
#
loop_
_entity_poly.entity_id
_entity_poly.type
_entity_poly.pdbx_seq_one_letter_code
_entity_poly.pdbx_strand_id
1 'polypeptide(L)'
;QNELYLYLNHFCPTFKLEQKIAIKSRYKKIYGEPKTPYQRVLESEFIDDDVKTSLRKQHQTLNPVKLKIKIEQQLKNIFSLHKKLRKSRSSFSAA
;
A
#
# COMPACT_ATOMS: atom_id res chain seq x y z
N GLN A 1 4.03 4.08 14.39
CA GLN A 1 3.87 2.83 13.62
C GLN A 1 3.63 3.21 12.16
N ASN A 2 3.72 2.27 11.22
CA ASN A 2 3.59 2.57 9.80
C ASN A 2 2.22 2.06 9.29
N GLU A 3 1.14 2.74 9.70
CA GLU A 3 -0.25 2.29 9.50
C GLU A 3 -0.59 2.09 8.02
N LEU A 4 -0.04 2.93 7.14
CA LEU A 4 -0.23 2.84 5.70
C LEU A 4 0.28 1.50 5.15
N TYR A 5 1.47 1.05 5.55
CA TYR A 5 2.03 -0.21 5.06
C TYR A 5 1.23 -1.41 5.55
N LEU A 6 0.78 -1.38 6.80
CA LEU A 6 -0.10 -2.43 7.33
C LEU A 6 -1.40 -2.50 6.53
N TYR A 7 -1.99 -1.35 6.21
CA TYR A 7 -3.22 -1.29 5.42
C TYR A 7 -3.01 -1.84 4.00
N LEU A 8 -2.00 -1.33 3.28
CA LEU A 8 -1.72 -1.69 1.90
C LEU A 8 -1.34 -3.17 1.75
N ASN A 9 -0.50 -3.70 2.64
CA ASN A 9 0.00 -5.07 2.50
C ASN A 9 -1.02 -6.13 2.89
N HIS A 10 -1.84 -5.87 3.91
CA HIS A 10 -2.78 -6.85 4.42
C HIS A 10 -4.17 -6.78 3.79
N PHE A 11 -4.62 -5.59 3.36
CA PHE A 11 -6.03 -5.38 2.99
C PHE A 11 -6.24 -4.84 1.57
N CYS A 12 -5.22 -4.29 0.90
CA CYS A 12 -5.36 -3.79 -0.47
C CYS A 12 -4.90 -4.84 -1.49
N PRO A 13 -5.81 -5.39 -2.31
CA PRO A 13 -5.42 -6.28 -3.39
C PRO A 13 -4.72 -5.49 -4.49
N THR A 14 -3.69 -6.07 -5.08
CA THR A 14 -2.94 -5.48 -6.19
C THR A 14 -2.88 -6.47 -7.34
N PHE A 15 -2.71 -5.98 -8.57
CA PHE A 15 -2.43 -6.83 -9.72
C PHE A 15 -0.93 -7.12 -9.80
N LYS A 16 -0.55 -8.38 -10.03
CA LYS A 16 0.83 -8.75 -10.34
C LYS A 16 0.91 -9.13 -11.81
N LEU A 17 1.95 -8.65 -12.49
CA LEU A 17 2.24 -9.07 -13.86
C LEU A 17 2.68 -10.53 -13.83
N GLU A 18 1.91 -11.41 -14.46
CA GLU A 18 2.24 -12.83 -14.57
C GLU A 18 3.06 -13.11 -15.82
N GLN A 19 2.66 -12.49 -16.94
CA GLN A 19 3.32 -12.73 -18.21
C GLN A 19 3.40 -11.47 -19.06
N LYS A 20 4.49 -11.37 -19.82
CA LYS A 20 4.67 -10.37 -20.87
C LYS A 20 4.98 -11.11 -22.17
N ILE A 21 4.07 -11.02 -23.14
CA ILE A 21 4.16 -11.74 -24.41
C ILE A 21 4.51 -10.76 -25.53
N ALA A 22 5.53 -11.06 -26.31
CA ALA A 22 5.85 -10.33 -27.54
C ALA A 22 4.94 -10.82 -28.68
N ILE A 23 4.22 -9.90 -29.30
CA ILE A 23 3.33 -10.17 -30.44
C ILE A 23 3.73 -9.20 -31.55
N LYS A 24 4.51 -9.69 -32.52
CA LYS A 24 5.15 -8.89 -33.58
C LYS A 24 5.93 -7.71 -32.98
N SER A 25 5.53 -6.47 -33.28
CA SER A 25 6.17 -5.23 -32.80
C SER A 25 5.57 -4.69 -31.50
N ARG A 26 4.69 -5.44 -30.80
CA ARG A 26 4.02 -4.99 -29.56
C ARG A 26 4.18 -6.01 -28.44
N TYR A 27 4.05 -5.54 -27.20
CA TYR A 27 4.01 -6.41 -26.02
C TYR A 27 2.61 -6.39 -25.39
N LYS A 28 2.07 -7.58 -25.09
CA LYS A 28 0.86 -7.75 -24.28
C LYS A 28 1.25 -8.15 -22.87
N LYS A 29 0.74 -7.42 -21.86
CA LYS A 29 0.90 -7.74 -20.45
C LYS A 29 -0.33 -8.50 -19.97
N ILE A 30 -0.12 -9.65 -19.34
CA ILE A 30 -1.17 -10.46 -18.70
C ILE A 30 -0.97 -10.35 -17.19
N TYR A 31 -2.01 -9.85 -16.52
CA TYR A 31 -2.03 -9.71 -15.07
C TYR A 31 -2.83 -10.85 -14.47
N GLY A 32 -2.36 -11.34 -13.34
CA GLY A 32 -3.06 -12.35 -12.57
C GLY A 32 -4.24 -11.80 -11.79
N GLU A 33 -4.89 -12.70 -11.07
CA GLU A 33 -5.96 -12.35 -10.14
C GLU A 33 -5.49 -11.34 -9.07
N PRO A 34 -6.37 -10.41 -8.66
CA PRO A 34 -6.04 -9.42 -7.65
C PRO A 34 -5.88 -10.11 -6.28
N LYS A 35 -4.67 -10.06 -5.74
CA LYS A 35 -4.32 -10.61 -4.40
C LYS A 35 -3.62 -9.57 -3.56
N THR A 36 -3.77 -9.63 -2.24
CA THR A 36 -2.99 -8.79 -1.33
C THR A 36 -1.55 -9.30 -1.26
N PRO A 37 -0.55 -8.43 -1.02
CA PRO A 37 0.81 -8.88 -0.73
C PRO A 37 0.87 -9.92 0.39
N TYR A 38 0.06 -9.75 1.44
CA TYR A 38 -0.13 -10.74 2.51
C TYR A 38 -0.54 -12.11 1.98
N GLN A 39 -1.57 -12.19 1.14
CA GLN A 39 -2.01 -13.46 0.54
C GLN A 39 -0.90 -14.12 -0.29
N ARG A 40 -0.16 -13.33 -1.08
CA ARG A 40 0.95 -13.86 -1.90
C ARG A 40 2.07 -14.46 -1.06
N VAL A 41 2.38 -13.87 0.10
CA VAL A 41 3.39 -14.42 1.01
C VAL A 41 2.91 -15.73 1.61
N LEU A 42 1.62 -15.83 1.96
CA LEU A 42 1.05 -17.07 2.49
C LEU A 42 1.01 -18.20 1.44
N GLU A 43 0.77 -17.86 0.17
CA GLU A 43 0.75 -18.81 -0.95
C GLU A 43 2.15 -19.18 -1.47
N SER A 44 3.21 -18.47 -1.04
CA SER A 44 4.55 -18.70 -1.56
C SER A 44 5.19 -19.94 -0.92
N GLU A 45 5.69 -20.84 -1.76
CA GLU A 45 6.44 -22.03 -1.35
C GLU A 45 7.85 -21.68 -0.82
N PHE A 46 8.39 -20.52 -1.19
CA PHE A 46 9.73 -20.08 -0.81
C PHE A 46 9.81 -19.45 0.60
N ILE A 47 8.68 -19.35 1.29
CA ILE A 47 8.58 -18.72 2.61
C ILE A 47 8.31 -19.77 3.67
N ASP A 48 9.12 -19.74 4.72
CA ASP A 48 9.01 -20.62 5.87
C ASP A 48 7.64 -20.50 6.57
N ASP A 49 7.12 -21.62 7.05
CA ASP A 49 5.82 -21.69 7.71
C ASP A 49 5.79 -20.95 9.06
N ASP A 50 6.92 -20.79 9.74
CA ASP A 50 7.03 -19.97 10.94
C ASP A 50 6.76 -18.49 10.63
N VAL A 51 7.29 -18.00 9.51
CA VAL A 51 7.06 -16.63 9.03
C VAL A 51 5.59 -16.45 8.66
N LYS A 52 4.99 -17.42 7.95
CA LYS A 52 3.55 -17.39 7.61
C LYS A 52 2.68 -17.39 8.87
N THR A 53 3.06 -18.13 9.90
CA THR A 53 2.34 -18.20 11.18
C THR A 53 2.41 -16.87 11.92
N SER A 54 3.58 -16.25 11.99
CA SER A 54 3.75 -14.91 12.55
C SER A 54 2.90 -13.87 11.79
N LEU A 55 2.89 -13.94 10.46
CA LEU A 55 2.15 -13.02 9.61
C LEU A 55 0.62 -13.17 9.81
N ARG A 56 0.11 -14.39 9.99
CA ARG A 56 -1.29 -14.66 10.32
C ARG A 56 -1.67 -14.07 11.67
N LYS A 57 -0.83 -14.26 12.70
CA LYS A 57 -1.05 -13.67 14.04
C LYS A 57 -1.10 -12.15 13.94
N GLN A 58 -0.17 -11.53 13.22
CA GLN A 58 -0.19 -10.09 13.00
C GLN A 58 -1.48 -9.66 12.30
N HIS A 59 -1.88 -10.32 11.22
CA HIS A 59 -3.09 -9.99 10.46
C HIS A 59 -4.35 -10.01 11.33
N GLN A 60 -4.49 -11.00 12.22
CA GLN A 60 -5.62 -11.11 13.16
C GLN A 60 -5.69 -9.94 14.15
N THR A 61 -4.56 -9.32 14.48
CA THR A 61 -4.54 -8.15 15.37
C THR A 61 -4.92 -6.84 14.67
N LEU A 62 -4.90 -6.81 13.32
CA LEU A 62 -5.14 -5.61 12.54
C LEU A 62 -6.63 -5.38 12.28
N ASN A 63 -7.08 -4.13 12.45
CA ASN A 63 -8.42 -3.71 12.08
C ASN A 63 -8.36 -2.71 10.91
N PRO A 64 -8.91 -3.04 9.73
CA PRO A 64 -8.78 -2.21 8.54
C PRO A 64 -9.44 -0.83 8.70
N VAL A 65 -10.54 -0.74 9.45
CA VAL A 65 -11.25 0.53 9.70
C VAL A 65 -10.41 1.43 10.59
N LYS A 66 -9.86 0.89 11.69
CA LYS A 66 -8.99 1.66 12.60
C LYS A 66 -7.73 2.14 11.88
N LEU A 67 -7.12 1.31 11.03
CA LEU A 67 -5.97 1.69 10.22
C LEU A 67 -6.32 2.84 9.28
N LYS A 68 -7.44 2.73 8.55
CA LYS A 68 -7.89 3.78 7.62
C LYS A 68 -8.11 5.11 8.34
N ILE A 69 -8.79 5.11 9.50
CA ILE A 69 -9.02 6.33 10.28
C ILE A 69 -7.69 7.00 10.66
N LYS A 70 -6.70 6.23 11.14
CA LYS A 70 -5.39 6.77 11.50
C LYS A 70 -4.67 7.38 10.28
N ILE A 71 -4.72 6.72 9.14
CA ILE A 71 -4.12 7.21 7.88
C ILE A 71 -4.75 8.54 7.48
N GLU A 72 -6.08 8.64 7.50
CA GLU A 72 -6.81 9.88 7.18
C GLU A 72 -6.45 11.04 8.12
N GLN A 73 -6.29 10.75 9.42
CA GLN A 73 -5.84 11.75 10.40
C GLN A 73 -4.42 12.26 10.09
N GLN A 74 -3.49 11.36 9.77
CA GLN A 74 -2.12 11.71 9.39
C GLN A 74 -2.10 12.57 8.12
N LEU A 75 -2.87 12.18 7.10
CA LEU A 75 -3.00 12.93 5.85
C LEU A 75 -3.56 14.34 6.09
N LYS A 76 -4.61 14.46 6.91
CA LYS A 76 -5.21 15.76 7.27
C LYS A 76 -4.17 16.70 7.88
N ASN A 77 -3.32 16.19 8.77
CA ASN A 77 -2.25 16.98 9.38
C ASN A 77 -1.24 17.45 8.33
N ILE A 78 -0.76 16.54 7.48
CA ILE A 78 0.18 16.86 6.39
C ILE A 78 -0.39 17.93 5.45
N PHE A 79 -1.63 17.76 4.98
CA PHE A 79 -2.26 18.72 4.08
C PHE A 79 -2.51 20.08 4.75
N SER A 80 -2.83 20.10 6.05
CA SER A 80 -2.98 21.35 6.79
C SER A 80 -1.66 22.12 6.91
N LEU A 81 -0.55 21.42 7.17
CA LEU A 81 0.78 22.00 7.23
C LEU A 81 1.21 22.52 5.86
N HIS A 82 1.04 21.72 4.81
CA HIS A 82 1.32 22.12 3.44
C HIS A 82 0.55 23.38 3.04
N LYS A 83 -0.73 23.47 3.40
CA LYS A 83 -1.56 24.67 3.14
C LYS A 83 -1.03 25.91 3.86
N LYS A 84 -0.59 25.78 5.12
CA LYS A 84 0.03 26.89 5.88
C LYS A 84 1.33 27.35 5.23
N LEU A 85 2.21 26.42 4.86
CA LEU A 85 3.48 26.72 4.19
C LEU A 85 3.27 27.41 2.85
N ARG A 86 2.30 26.98 2.05
CA ARG A 86 1.97 27.62 0.77
C ARG A 86 1.53 29.07 0.95
N LYS A 87 0.69 29.36 1.96
CA LYS A 87 0.23 30.72 2.26
C LYS A 87 1.37 31.65 2.68
N SER A 88 2.28 31.17 3.54
CA SER A 88 3.46 31.93 3.98
C SER A 88 4.42 32.26 2.83
N ARG A 89 4.54 31.37 1.84
CA ARG A 89 5.35 31.62 0.63
C ARG A 89 4.73 32.64 -0.32
N SER A 90 3.40 32.64 -0.48
CA SER A 90 2.72 33.65 -1.30
C SER A 90 2.77 35.05 -0.69
N SER A 91 2.80 35.19 0.63
CA SER A 91 2.98 36.50 1.29
C SER A 91 4.41 37.04 1.20
N PHE A 92 5.41 36.17 1.02
CA PHE A 92 6.82 36.55 0.87
C PHE A 92 7.20 36.98 -0.55
N SER A 93 6.45 36.56 -1.58
CA SER A 93 6.68 36.94 -2.97
C SER A 93 5.89 38.20 -3.40
N ALA A 94 4.99 38.70 -2.55
CA ALA A 94 4.16 39.88 -2.79
C ALA A 94 4.66 41.14 -2.05
N ALA A 95 5.82 41.05 -1.40
CA ALA A 95 6.55 42.14 -0.74
C ALA A 95 7.91 42.28 -1.43
#